data_AF-A0A4R3KAT3-F1
#
_entry.id   AF-A0A4R3KAT3-F1
#
_cell.length_a   1.000
_cell.length_b   1.000
_cell.length_c   1.000
_cell.angle_alpha   90.00
_cell.angle_beta   90.00
_cell.angle_gamma   90.00
#
_symmetry.space_group_name_H-M   'P 1'
#
loop_
_entity.id
_entity.type
_entity.pdbx_description
1 polymer ?
#
loop_
_entity_poly.entity_id
_entity_poly.type
_entity_poly.pdbx_seq_one_letter_code
_entity_poly.pdbx_strand_id
1 'polypeptide(L)'
;MIKSYLEGVLKDQSSLLCALGLEAIKNPVVSVVGAGGKTTTIKRAAEEYRRKGIPVIVTTTTHMMAENQPWFLLTSSLDEVREILKREGMVWVGRQNESGKMRAPSSELMHQLLNLGCPVLIEADGARHLPLKIPADHEPVILSETTHVVNVYGLDALGKTFEEICFRSDIATRLLRKKETDLVTEEDIVRLAFNNLAGQKGVTASMSYQVVLNKADIPEREAAALAICKFSEKKGKMKLTVTSREGQTQK
;
A
#
# COMPACT_ATOMS: atom_id res chain seq x y z
N MET A 1 7.86 -2.42 -14.06
CA MET A 1 6.78 -1.87 -14.91
C MET A 1 5.65 -1.33 -14.03
N ILE A 2 4.86 -0.38 -14.54
CA ILE A 2 3.64 0.15 -13.89
C ILE A 2 2.55 0.24 -14.94
N LYS A 3 1.41 -0.43 -14.73
CA LYS A 3 0.27 -0.40 -15.64
C LYS A 3 -1.00 -0.06 -14.88
N SER A 4 -1.91 0.67 -15.52
CA SER A 4 -3.27 0.88 -15.03
C SER A 4 -4.25 0.12 -15.92
N TYR A 5 -5.28 -0.45 -15.31
CA TYR A 5 -6.35 -1.10 -16.06
C TYR A 5 -7.38 -0.08 -16.56
N LEU A 6 -7.56 0.00 -17.88
CA LEU A 6 -8.47 0.92 -18.55
C LEU A 6 -9.16 0.19 -19.71
N GLU A 7 -10.49 0.08 -19.65
CA GLU A 7 -11.33 -0.44 -20.74
C GLU A 7 -10.87 -1.83 -21.25
N GLY A 8 -10.73 -2.80 -20.36
CA GLY A 8 -10.37 -4.17 -20.76
C GLY A 8 -8.87 -4.44 -20.94
N VAL A 9 -8.02 -3.41 -20.94
CA VAL A 9 -6.57 -3.54 -21.21
C VAL A 9 -5.70 -2.91 -20.13
N LEU A 10 -4.48 -3.44 -19.96
CA LEU A 10 -3.45 -2.83 -19.12
C LEU A 10 -2.65 -1.82 -19.96
N LYS A 11 -2.63 -0.56 -19.53
CA LYS A 11 -1.89 0.53 -20.20
C LYS A 11 -0.73 0.98 -19.33
N ASP A 12 0.46 1.06 -19.92
CA ASP A 12 1.66 1.56 -19.23
C ASP A 12 1.45 2.98 -18.70
N GLN A 13 2.02 3.24 -17.52
CA GLN A 13 1.98 4.54 -16.86
C GLN A 13 3.40 5.05 -16.65
N SER A 14 3.55 6.38 -16.68
CA SER A 14 4.84 7.06 -16.51
C SER A 14 5.39 6.98 -15.08
N SER A 15 4.52 6.80 -14.09
CA SER A 15 4.86 6.81 -12.67
C SER A 15 3.78 6.08 -11.85
N LEU A 16 4.13 5.62 -10.65
CA LEU A 16 3.18 5.09 -9.69
C LEU A 16 2.23 6.19 -9.21
N LEU A 17 2.72 7.42 -9.03
CA LEU A 17 1.88 8.57 -8.67
C LEU A 17 0.77 8.84 -9.71
N CYS A 18 1.10 8.74 -10.99
CA CYS A 18 0.13 8.87 -12.09
C CYS A 18 -0.88 7.72 -12.06
N ALA A 19 -0.40 6.48 -11.92
CA ALA A 19 -1.26 5.29 -11.86
C ALA A 19 -2.26 5.33 -10.69
N LEU A 20 -1.83 5.88 -9.55
CA LEU A 20 -2.65 6.07 -8.35
C LEU A 20 -3.49 7.36 -8.37
N GLY A 21 -3.39 8.18 -9.42
CA GLY A 21 -4.12 9.46 -9.53
C GLY A 21 -3.69 10.53 -8.52
N LEU A 22 -2.53 10.37 -7.90
CA LEU A 22 -2.06 11.25 -6.81
C LEU A 22 -1.50 12.58 -7.31
N GLU A 23 -1.14 12.67 -8.59
CA GLU A 23 -0.61 13.91 -9.19
C GLU A 23 -1.68 15.00 -9.32
N ALA A 24 -2.96 14.63 -9.36
CA ALA A 24 -4.08 15.55 -9.46
C ALA A 24 -4.52 16.15 -8.12
N ILE A 25 -3.96 15.67 -7.00
CA ILE A 25 -4.40 16.01 -5.65
C ILE A 25 -3.31 16.79 -4.95
N LYS A 26 -3.68 17.95 -4.43
CA LYS A 26 -2.79 18.75 -3.58
C LYS A 26 -2.68 18.07 -2.21
N ASN A 27 -1.47 17.65 -1.83
CA ASN A 27 -1.14 17.10 -0.52
C ASN A 27 -2.01 15.91 -0.08
N PRO A 28 -2.06 14.80 -0.85
CA PRO A 28 -2.88 13.65 -0.48
C PRO A 28 -2.35 12.98 0.80
N VAL A 29 -3.26 12.48 1.62
CA VAL A 29 -2.97 11.58 2.74
C VAL A 29 -3.34 10.18 2.29
N VAL A 30 -2.34 9.31 2.12
CA VAL A 30 -2.48 8.01 1.50
C VAL A 30 -2.25 6.92 2.53
N SER A 31 -3.28 6.15 2.88
CA SER A 31 -3.12 4.94 3.70
C SER A 31 -2.89 3.73 2.80
N VAL A 32 -1.72 3.12 2.92
CA VAL A 32 -1.38 1.88 2.23
C VAL A 32 -1.66 0.70 3.16
N VAL A 33 -2.62 -0.14 2.78
CA VAL A 33 -3.11 -1.30 3.55
C VAL A 33 -2.82 -2.61 2.79
N GLY A 34 -3.13 -3.75 3.40
CA GLY A 34 -2.95 -5.07 2.79
C GLY A 34 -1.56 -5.66 2.99
N ALA A 35 -1.02 -6.31 1.96
CA ALA A 35 0.18 -7.14 2.04
C ALA A 35 0.92 -7.24 0.69
N GLY A 36 2.07 -7.94 0.64
CA GLY A 36 2.75 -8.18 -0.64
C GLY A 36 3.48 -6.99 -1.26
N GLY A 37 3.96 -6.05 -0.44
CA GLY A 37 4.88 -4.99 -0.88
C GLY A 37 4.43 -3.55 -0.59
N LYS A 38 3.71 -3.33 0.52
CA LYS A 38 3.32 -1.99 0.99
C LYS A 38 4.50 -1.04 1.11
N THR A 39 5.52 -1.43 1.87
CA THR A 39 6.73 -0.61 2.07
C THR A 39 7.41 -0.30 0.75
N THR A 40 7.51 -1.27 -0.17
CA THR A 40 8.06 -1.05 -1.51
C THR A 40 7.23 -0.07 -2.33
N THR A 41 5.91 -0.17 -2.26
CA THR A 41 4.97 0.75 -2.92
C THR A 41 5.14 2.17 -2.38
N ILE A 42 5.22 2.32 -1.06
CA ILE A 42 5.47 3.60 -0.38
C ILE A 42 6.83 4.18 -0.78
N LYS A 43 7.90 3.38 -0.75
CA LYS A 43 9.24 3.82 -1.17
C LYS A 43 9.24 4.36 -2.59
N ARG A 44 8.61 3.64 -3.51
CA ARG A 44 8.50 4.07 -4.91
C ARG A 44 7.76 5.40 -5.03
N ALA A 45 6.60 5.52 -4.39
CA ALA A 45 5.81 6.76 -4.42
C ALA A 45 6.56 7.94 -3.78
N ALA A 46 7.24 7.71 -2.65
CA ALA A 46 8.06 8.72 -1.98
C ALA A 46 9.22 9.20 -2.85
N GLU A 47 9.91 8.27 -3.53
CA GLU A 47 10.98 8.60 -4.47
C GLU A 47 10.46 9.40 -5.67
N GLU A 48 9.30 9.03 -6.21
CA GLU A 48 8.69 9.77 -7.32
C GLU A 48 8.29 11.20 -6.92
N TYR A 49 7.79 11.41 -5.69
CA TYR A 49 7.55 12.75 -5.15
C TYR A 49 8.85 13.54 -5.00
N ARG A 50 9.88 12.93 -4.39
CA ARG A 50 11.21 13.55 -4.23
C ARG A 50 11.79 13.97 -5.56
N ARG A 51 11.75 13.11 -6.59
CA ARG A 51 12.24 13.39 -7.94
C ARG A 51 11.48 14.53 -8.63
N LYS A 52 10.20 14.71 -8.30
CA LYS A 52 9.39 15.85 -8.76
C LYS A 52 9.63 17.15 -7.95
N GLY A 53 10.52 17.12 -6.96
CA GLY A 53 10.77 18.26 -6.07
C GLY A 53 9.61 18.56 -5.11
N ILE A 54 8.72 17.59 -4.89
CA ILE A 54 7.58 17.71 -3.97
C ILE A 54 8.00 17.06 -2.65
N PRO A 55 8.14 17.83 -1.55
CA PRO A 55 8.50 17.25 -0.27
C PRO A 55 7.42 16.28 0.23
N VAL A 56 7.80 15.10 0.70
CA VAL A 56 6.86 14.04 1.13
C VAL A 56 7.19 13.48 2.51
N ILE A 57 6.15 13.23 3.30
CA ILE A 57 6.26 12.56 4.60
C ILE A 57 5.84 11.11 4.46
N VAL A 58 6.60 10.21 5.07
CA VAL A 58 6.25 8.80 5.23
C VAL A 58 6.17 8.48 6.71
N THR A 59 5.11 7.78 7.13
CA THR A 59 4.93 7.35 8.52
C THR A 59 4.14 6.04 8.60
N THR A 60 3.77 5.63 9.81
CA THR A 60 2.99 4.41 10.06
C THR A 60 1.98 4.65 11.19
N THR A 61 0.86 3.92 11.16
CA THR A 61 -0.10 3.85 12.28
C THR A 61 0.18 2.69 13.24
N THR A 62 1.12 1.80 12.90
CA THR A 62 1.49 0.65 13.74
C THR A 62 3.01 0.58 13.90
N HIS A 63 3.66 -0.27 13.11
CA HIS A 63 5.09 -0.48 13.10
C HIS A 63 5.58 -0.62 11.67
N MET A 64 6.72 0.01 11.39
CA MET A 64 7.44 -0.12 10.14
C MET A 64 8.91 -0.45 10.46
N MET A 65 9.60 -1.14 9.55
CA MET A 65 11.03 -1.35 9.70
C MET A 65 11.76 -0.01 9.54
N ALA A 66 12.61 0.35 10.52
CA ALA A 66 13.50 1.48 10.38
C ALA A 66 14.70 1.07 9.51
N GLU A 67 15.16 1.98 8.66
CA GLU A 67 16.34 1.77 7.80
C GLU A 67 17.41 2.81 8.12
N ASN A 68 18.66 2.44 7.91
CA ASN A 68 19.78 3.34 8.08
C ASN A 68 19.92 4.23 6.83
N GLN A 69 19.13 5.29 6.75
CA GLN A 69 19.12 6.26 5.67
C GLN A 69 18.99 7.68 6.23
N PRO A 70 19.55 8.71 5.58
CA PRO A 70 19.59 10.07 6.11
C PRO A 70 18.21 10.74 6.23
N TRP A 71 17.20 10.22 5.54
CA TRP A 71 15.81 10.67 5.61
C TRP A 71 14.95 9.89 6.63
N PHE A 72 15.49 8.88 7.31
CA PHE A 72 14.79 8.21 8.42
C PHE A 72 15.04 8.97 9.73
N LEU A 73 13.97 9.31 10.43
CA LEU A 73 14.01 10.14 11.62
C LEU A 73 13.11 9.57 12.72
N LEU A 74 13.74 9.16 13.82
CA LEU A 74 13.03 8.75 15.04
C LEU A 74 13.00 9.95 15.99
N THR A 75 11.90 10.69 16.00
CA THR A 75 11.82 11.96 16.73
C THR A 75 10.44 12.20 17.33
N SER A 76 10.37 13.18 18.23
CA SER A 76 9.13 13.84 18.64
C SER A 76 9.10 15.33 18.26
N SER A 77 10.14 15.83 17.56
CA SER A 77 10.30 17.22 17.17
C SER A 77 9.84 17.46 15.74
N LEU A 78 8.90 18.38 15.56
CA LEU A 78 8.44 18.82 14.25
C LEU A 78 9.52 19.61 13.49
N ASP A 79 10.39 20.31 14.19
CA ASP A 79 11.43 21.13 13.54
C ASP A 79 12.51 20.26 12.90
N GLU A 80 12.91 19.16 13.55
CA GLU A 80 13.80 18.17 12.94
C GLU A 80 13.17 17.56 11.67
N VAL A 81 11.86 17.29 11.70
CA VAL A 81 11.13 16.81 10.51
C VAL A 81 11.24 17.84 9.37
N ARG A 82 11.04 19.13 9.66
CA ARG A 82 11.15 20.20 8.65
C ARG A 82 12.56 20.31 8.08
N GLU A 83 13.58 20.18 8.91
CA GLU A 83 14.97 20.22 8.49
C GLU A 83 15.31 19.08 7.53
N ILE A 84 14.96 17.84 7.89
CA ILE A 84 15.17 16.66 7.02
C ILE A 84 14.37 16.80 5.73
N LEU A 85 13.10 17.22 5.82
CA LEU A 85 12.24 17.39 4.66
C LEU A 85 12.80 18.42 3.67
N LYS A 86 13.38 19.53 4.17
CA LYS A 86 14.05 20.55 3.36
C LYS A 86 15.37 20.03 2.75
N ARG A 87 16.13 19.23 3.48
CA ARG A 87 17.46 18.74 3.07
C ARG A 87 17.37 17.58 2.08
N GLU A 88 16.49 16.62 2.35
CA GLU A 88 16.42 15.33 1.63
C GLU A 88 15.24 15.26 0.65
N GLY A 89 14.28 16.20 0.72
CA GLY A 89 13.04 16.17 -0.07
C GLY A 89 12.05 15.07 0.36
N MET A 90 12.39 14.25 1.35
CA MET A 90 11.48 13.30 1.99
C MET A 90 11.87 13.08 3.46
N VAL A 91 10.94 12.63 4.28
CA VAL A 91 11.21 12.20 5.66
C VAL A 91 10.36 10.99 6.04
N TRP A 92 11.00 9.97 6.61
CA TRP A 92 10.35 8.79 7.17
C TRP A 92 10.36 8.93 8.69
N VAL A 93 9.20 9.28 9.26
CA VAL A 93 9.09 9.73 10.65
C VAL A 93 8.26 8.79 11.51
N GLY A 94 8.77 8.54 12.70
CA GLY A 94 8.08 7.85 13.77
C GLY A 94 8.85 7.92 15.07
N ARG A 95 8.55 7.02 16.00
CA ARG A 95 9.16 6.97 17.32
C ARG A 95 10.03 5.74 17.49
N GLN A 96 11.05 5.86 18.32
CA GLN A 96 11.93 4.75 18.66
C GLN A 96 11.13 3.65 19.39
N ASN A 97 11.43 2.41 19.05
CA ASN A 97 10.98 1.23 19.78
C ASN A 97 12.20 0.39 20.18
N GLU A 98 12.08 -0.35 21.27
CA GLU A 98 13.13 -1.26 21.79
C GLU A 98 13.53 -2.36 20.78
N SER A 99 12.69 -2.61 19.77
CA SER A 99 12.86 -3.69 18.79
C SER A 99 13.49 -3.27 17.45
N GLY A 100 14.08 -2.06 17.33
CA GLY A 100 14.63 -1.56 16.06
C GLY A 100 13.59 -1.26 14.97
N LYS A 101 12.29 -1.21 15.32
CA LYS A 101 11.20 -0.80 14.43
C LYS A 101 10.78 0.64 14.71
N MET A 102 10.35 1.35 13.69
CA MET A 102 9.69 2.65 13.82
C MET A 102 8.25 2.44 14.27
N ARG A 103 7.86 3.00 15.41
CA ARG A 103 6.48 3.07 15.88
C ARG A 103 5.78 4.32 15.36
N ALA A 104 4.45 4.29 15.36
CA ALA A 104 3.64 5.46 15.06
C ALA A 104 4.05 6.71 15.89
N PRO A 105 4.06 7.91 15.30
CA PRO A 105 4.14 9.18 16.01
C PRO A 105 3.10 9.30 17.14
N SER A 106 3.26 10.26 18.06
CA SER A 106 2.12 10.67 18.91
C SER A 106 1.00 11.18 18.03
N SER A 107 -0.23 11.12 18.55
CA SER A 107 -1.36 11.84 17.96
C SER A 107 -1.05 13.32 17.71
N GLU A 108 -0.37 13.99 18.66
CA GLU A 108 0.05 15.38 18.50
C GLU A 108 0.99 15.58 17.31
N LEU A 109 2.08 14.79 17.22
CA LEU A 109 3.02 14.90 16.11
C LEU A 109 2.34 14.51 14.79
N MET A 110 1.52 13.45 14.77
CA MET A 110 0.77 13.06 13.58
C MET A 110 -0.11 14.20 13.05
N HIS A 111 -0.86 14.85 13.94
CA HIS A 111 -1.69 16.00 13.58
C HIS A 111 -0.84 17.15 13.01
N GLN A 112 0.32 17.42 13.60
CA GLN A 112 1.25 18.42 13.07
C GLN A 112 1.80 18.04 11.69
N LEU A 113 2.16 16.77 11.46
CA LEU A 113 2.66 16.27 10.17
C LEU A 113 1.61 16.44 9.06
N LEU A 114 0.35 16.10 9.34
CA LEU A 114 -0.77 16.24 8.39
C LEU A 114 -1.01 17.71 8.01
N ASN A 115 -0.72 18.64 8.91
CA ASN A 115 -0.88 20.08 8.70
C ASN A 115 0.35 20.77 8.05
N LEU A 116 1.43 20.04 7.74
CA LEU A 116 2.61 20.62 7.07
C LEU A 116 2.36 20.96 5.58
N GLY A 117 1.22 20.55 5.02
CA GLY A 117 0.86 20.91 3.65
C GLY A 117 1.71 20.21 2.61
N CYS A 118 2.05 18.94 2.85
CA CYS A 118 2.75 18.04 1.93
C CYS A 118 1.99 16.71 1.79
N PRO A 119 2.23 15.92 0.74
CA PRO A 119 1.77 14.54 0.68
C PRO A 119 2.25 13.73 1.91
N VAL A 120 1.36 12.90 2.46
CA VAL A 120 1.65 12.02 3.60
C VAL A 120 1.32 10.58 3.20
N LEU A 121 2.32 9.69 3.21
CA LEU A 121 2.18 8.28 2.93
C LEU A 121 2.24 7.49 4.24
N ILE A 122 1.19 6.74 4.53
CA ILE A 122 1.00 6.04 5.80
C ILE A 122 0.99 4.54 5.53
N GLU A 123 1.96 3.80 6.08
CA GLU A 123 1.85 2.35 6.13
C GLU A 123 0.90 1.95 7.25
N ALA A 124 -0.25 1.41 6.86
CA ALA A 124 -1.23 0.86 7.77
C ALA A 124 -1.05 -0.66 7.88
N ASP A 125 -1.02 -1.12 9.13
CA ASP A 125 -0.94 -2.51 9.59
C ASP A 125 0.20 -3.41 9.10
N GLY A 126 0.73 -4.23 10.03
CA GLY A 126 1.73 -5.25 9.72
C GLY A 126 1.16 -6.49 9.02
N ALA A 127 1.92 -7.08 8.07
CA ALA A 127 1.53 -8.30 7.33
C ALA A 127 2.57 -9.44 7.42
N ARG A 128 3.56 -9.34 8.32
CA ARG A 128 4.65 -10.35 8.51
C ARG A 128 5.34 -10.79 7.21
N HIS A 129 5.52 -9.88 6.25
CA HIS A 129 6.08 -10.14 4.91
C HIS A 129 5.30 -11.13 4.03
N LEU A 130 4.11 -11.57 4.45
CA LEU A 130 3.23 -12.41 3.65
C LEU A 130 2.64 -11.61 2.47
N PRO A 131 2.27 -12.26 1.35
CA PRO A 131 1.75 -11.60 0.17
C PRO A 131 0.25 -11.26 0.25
N LEU A 132 -0.48 -11.92 1.15
CA LEU A 132 -1.91 -11.69 1.40
C LEU A 132 -2.15 -11.46 2.88
N LYS A 133 -3.16 -10.64 3.22
CA LYS A 133 -3.57 -10.39 4.59
C LYS A 133 -5.05 -10.06 4.66
N ILE A 134 -5.69 -10.51 5.75
CA ILE A 134 -6.99 -10.00 6.18
C ILE A 134 -6.83 -9.18 7.47
N PRO A 135 -7.41 -7.97 7.56
CA PRO A 135 -7.38 -7.17 8.78
C PRO A 135 -8.15 -7.86 9.93
N ALA A 136 -7.64 -7.74 11.15
CA ALA A 136 -8.39 -8.08 12.37
C ALA A 136 -9.41 -6.98 12.70
N ASP A 137 -10.24 -7.16 13.72
CA ASP A 137 -11.31 -6.22 14.09
C ASP A 137 -10.83 -4.77 14.29
N HIS A 138 -9.68 -4.58 14.92
CA HIS A 138 -9.06 -3.27 15.18
C HIS A 138 -8.20 -2.73 14.02
N GLU A 139 -8.08 -3.47 12.93
CA GLU A 139 -7.35 -3.07 11.72
C GLU A 139 -8.31 -2.88 10.53
N PRO A 140 -7.93 -2.13 9.48
CA PRO A 140 -6.79 -1.24 9.44
C PRO A 140 -6.98 0.01 10.30
N VAL A 141 -5.89 0.53 10.86
CA VAL A 141 -5.91 1.87 11.47
C VAL A 141 -5.77 2.91 10.35
N ILE A 142 -6.91 3.38 9.85
CA ILE A 142 -7.03 4.44 8.83
C ILE A 142 -7.40 5.74 9.53
N LEU A 143 -6.68 6.83 9.23
CA LEU A 143 -6.97 8.16 9.78
C LEU A 143 -8.16 8.79 9.07
N SER A 144 -8.90 9.66 9.78
CA SER A 144 -10.01 10.43 9.20
C SER A 144 -9.59 11.34 8.04
N GLU A 145 -8.34 11.79 8.07
CA GLU A 145 -7.71 12.69 7.11
C GLU A 145 -7.27 11.96 5.84
N THR A 146 -7.29 10.62 5.83
CA THR A 146 -6.94 9.82 4.67
C THR A 146 -7.83 10.19 3.49
N THR A 147 -7.20 10.58 2.39
CA THR A 147 -7.89 10.89 1.13
C THR A 147 -7.86 9.70 0.17
N HIS A 148 -6.83 8.86 0.26
CA HIS A 148 -6.65 7.69 -0.60
C HIS A 148 -6.32 6.45 0.22
N VAL A 149 -7.02 5.35 -0.07
CA VAL A 149 -6.67 4.03 0.47
C VAL A 149 -6.14 3.18 -0.68
N VAL A 150 -4.89 2.75 -0.55
CA VAL A 150 -4.21 1.89 -1.53
C VAL A 150 -4.03 0.51 -0.91
N ASN A 151 -4.81 -0.47 -1.36
CA ASN A 151 -4.73 -1.83 -0.87
C ASN A 151 -3.83 -2.69 -1.76
N VAL A 152 -2.77 -3.24 -1.17
CA VAL A 152 -1.76 -4.00 -1.91
C VAL A 152 -2.03 -5.50 -1.78
N TYR A 153 -1.96 -6.20 -2.91
CA TYR A 153 -1.97 -7.66 -3.00
C TYR A 153 -0.71 -8.13 -3.74
N GLY A 154 0.04 -9.06 -3.15
CA GLY A 154 1.17 -9.69 -3.82
C GLY A 154 0.70 -10.85 -4.70
N LEU A 155 0.96 -10.80 -6.00
CA LEU A 155 0.56 -11.85 -6.95
C LEU A 155 1.34 -13.16 -6.77
N ASP A 156 2.40 -13.17 -5.95
CA ASP A 156 3.08 -14.38 -5.50
C ASP A 156 2.30 -15.18 -4.43
N ALA A 157 1.08 -14.72 -4.08
CA ALA A 157 0.06 -15.46 -3.34
C ALA A 157 -0.67 -16.51 -4.19
N LEU A 158 -0.81 -16.26 -5.50
CA LEU A 158 -1.63 -17.11 -6.39
C LEU A 158 -1.05 -18.52 -6.50
N GLY A 159 -1.94 -19.52 -6.51
CA GLY A 159 -1.58 -20.93 -6.63
C GLY A 159 -0.94 -21.53 -5.38
N LYS A 160 -0.96 -20.83 -4.24
CA LYS A 160 -0.50 -21.31 -2.93
C LYS A 160 -1.65 -21.41 -1.94
N THR A 161 -1.48 -22.19 -0.88
CA THR A 161 -2.53 -22.38 0.14
C THR A 161 -2.69 -21.14 1.02
N PHE A 162 -3.87 -20.90 1.58
CA PHE A 162 -4.07 -19.76 2.48
C PHE A 162 -3.19 -19.82 3.73
N GLU A 163 -2.99 -21.01 4.32
CA GLU A 163 -2.13 -21.19 5.51
C GLU A 163 -0.68 -20.76 5.26
N GLU A 164 -0.16 -20.94 4.04
CA GLU A 164 1.22 -20.59 3.69
C GLU A 164 1.40 -19.08 3.52
N ILE A 165 0.40 -18.39 2.96
CA ILE A 165 0.60 -17.06 2.35
C ILE A 165 -0.32 -15.97 2.88
N CYS A 166 -1.34 -16.31 3.67
CA CYS A 166 -2.32 -15.36 4.15
C CYS A 166 -2.10 -15.07 5.63
N PHE A 167 -1.78 -13.82 5.96
CA PHE A 167 -1.83 -13.39 7.35
C PHE A 167 -3.28 -13.35 7.82
N ARG A 168 -3.64 -14.24 8.76
CA ARG A 168 -5.00 -14.55 9.24
C ARG A 168 -5.83 -15.30 8.20
N SER A 169 -5.30 -16.44 7.76
CA SER A 169 -5.92 -17.40 6.85
C SER A 169 -7.31 -17.85 7.32
N ASP A 170 -7.53 -17.98 8.62
CA ASP A 170 -8.81 -18.37 9.22
C ASP A 170 -9.94 -17.37 8.89
N ILE A 171 -9.64 -16.07 8.90
CA ILE A 171 -10.61 -15.02 8.55
C ILE A 171 -10.84 -15.03 7.03
N ALA A 172 -9.77 -15.17 6.23
CA ALA A 172 -9.86 -15.21 4.77
C ALA A 172 -10.77 -16.34 4.30
N THR A 173 -10.54 -17.53 4.82
CA THR A 173 -11.23 -18.76 4.43
C THR A 173 -12.69 -18.75 4.87
N ARG A 174 -13.01 -18.15 6.03
CA ARG A 174 -14.40 -17.90 6.46
C ARG A 174 -15.12 -16.95 5.51
N LEU A 175 -14.50 -15.83 5.14
CA LEU A 175 -15.09 -14.85 4.21
C LEU A 175 -15.28 -15.42 2.79
N LEU A 176 -14.35 -16.28 2.36
CA LEU A 176 -14.36 -16.88 1.03
C LEU A 176 -15.16 -18.19 0.96
N ARG A 177 -15.50 -18.79 2.11
CA ARG A 177 -16.08 -20.13 2.25
C ARG A 177 -15.16 -21.22 1.68
N LYS A 178 -13.88 -21.17 2.07
CA LYS A 178 -12.80 -22.06 1.65
C LYS A 178 -12.15 -22.72 2.87
N LYS A 179 -11.22 -23.65 2.64
CA LYS A 179 -10.33 -24.25 3.65
C LYS A 179 -8.95 -23.59 3.58
N GLU A 180 -8.19 -23.66 4.66
CA GLU A 180 -6.82 -23.10 4.70
C GLU A 180 -5.87 -23.76 3.70
N THR A 181 -6.12 -25.03 3.37
CA THR A 181 -5.38 -25.83 2.37
C THR A 181 -5.79 -25.53 0.92
N ASP A 182 -6.86 -24.76 0.70
CA ASP A 182 -7.28 -24.43 -0.67
C ASP A 182 -6.33 -23.40 -1.29
N LEU A 183 -6.13 -23.49 -2.60
CA LEU A 183 -5.27 -22.55 -3.32
C LEU A 183 -5.95 -21.20 -3.49
N VAL A 184 -5.19 -20.12 -3.33
CA VAL A 184 -5.63 -18.75 -3.61
C VAL A 184 -5.74 -18.52 -5.11
N THR A 185 -6.90 -18.05 -5.55
CA THR A 185 -7.22 -17.74 -6.96
C THR A 185 -7.36 -16.25 -7.21
N GLU A 186 -7.42 -15.86 -8.48
CA GLU A 186 -7.71 -14.51 -8.93
C GLU A 186 -9.08 -14.03 -8.43
N GLU A 187 -10.09 -14.91 -8.46
CA GLU A 187 -11.43 -14.61 -7.95
C GLU A 187 -11.42 -14.35 -6.43
N ASP A 188 -10.58 -15.05 -5.67
CA ASP A 188 -10.43 -14.80 -4.24
C ASP A 188 -9.89 -13.39 -3.98
N ILE A 189 -8.88 -12.94 -4.74
CA ILE A 189 -8.35 -11.57 -4.63
C ILE A 189 -9.45 -10.55 -4.93
N VAL A 190 -10.24 -10.74 -5.99
CA VAL A 190 -11.38 -9.85 -6.30
C VAL A 190 -12.43 -9.87 -5.19
N ARG A 191 -12.74 -11.05 -4.65
CA ARG A 191 -13.72 -11.16 -3.56
C ARG A 191 -13.25 -10.41 -2.32
N LEU A 192 -11.99 -10.54 -1.95
CA LEU A 192 -11.39 -9.85 -0.80
C LEU A 192 -11.28 -8.33 -1.03
N ALA A 193 -10.87 -7.90 -2.23
CA ALA A 193 -10.72 -6.48 -2.58
C ALA A 193 -12.03 -5.69 -2.45
N PHE A 194 -13.15 -6.30 -2.81
CA PHE A 194 -14.49 -5.69 -2.72
C PHE A 194 -15.21 -5.94 -1.38
N ASN A 195 -14.54 -6.54 -0.39
CA ASN A 195 -15.20 -6.91 0.87
C ASN A 195 -14.96 -5.83 1.95
N ASN A 196 -16.04 -5.34 2.56
CA ASN A 196 -16.01 -4.31 3.62
C ASN A 196 -15.41 -4.78 4.94
N LEU A 197 -15.20 -6.08 5.12
CA LEU A 197 -14.48 -6.68 6.25
C LEU A 197 -13.02 -7.05 5.89
N ALA A 198 -12.63 -6.90 4.61
CA ALA A 198 -11.27 -7.14 4.14
C ALA A 198 -10.72 -5.92 3.40
N GLY A 199 -10.70 -5.95 2.07
CA GLY A 199 -10.01 -4.93 1.27
C GLY A 199 -10.58 -3.52 1.40
N GLN A 200 -11.88 -3.39 1.67
CA GLN A 200 -12.57 -2.10 1.84
C GLN A 200 -12.85 -1.75 3.31
N LYS A 201 -12.24 -2.49 4.25
CA LYS A 201 -12.46 -2.23 5.67
C LYS A 201 -11.94 -0.85 6.06
N GLY A 202 -12.81 -0.03 6.66
CA GLY A 202 -12.49 1.34 7.07
C GLY A 202 -12.50 2.37 5.94
N VAL A 203 -12.80 1.97 4.70
CA VAL A 203 -12.94 2.90 3.57
C VAL A 203 -14.30 3.60 3.67
N THR A 204 -14.29 4.93 3.59
CA THR A 204 -15.50 5.76 3.60
C THR A 204 -15.77 6.38 2.22
N ALA A 205 -16.95 6.95 2.02
CA ALA A 205 -17.35 7.54 0.75
C ALA A 205 -16.50 8.77 0.32
N SER A 206 -15.81 9.44 1.26
CA SER A 206 -14.90 10.54 0.97
C SER A 206 -13.52 10.08 0.51
N MET A 207 -13.21 8.79 0.63
CA MET A 207 -11.90 8.23 0.30
C MET A 207 -11.89 7.64 -1.10
N SER A 208 -10.84 7.92 -1.88
CA SER A 208 -10.59 7.18 -3.11
C SER A 208 -9.97 5.81 -2.77
N TYR A 209 -10.63 4.73 -3.17
CA TYR A 209 -10.12 3.37 -3.01
C TYR A 209 -9.48 2.84 -4.28
N GLN A 210 -8.28 2.26 -4.15
CA GLN A 210 -7.55 1.66 -5.26
C GLN A 210 -6.79 0.41 -4.82
N VAL A 211 -6.67 -0.54 -5.74
CA VAL A 211 -5.91 -1.78 -5.54
C VAL A 211 -4.62 -1.76 -6.35
N VAL A 212 -3.52 -2.15 -5.70
CA VAL A 212 -2.24 -2.44 -6.35
C VAL A 212 -2.01 -3.95 -6.36
N LEU A 213 -1.98 -4.53 -7.56
CA LEU A 213 -1.56 -5.91 -7.81
C LEU A 213 -0.05 -5.91 -8.04
N ASN A 214 0.70 -6.20 -6.97
CA ASN A 214 2.15 -6.11 -6.97
C ASN A 214 2.81 -7.45 -7.34
N LYS A 215 4.10 -7.39 -7.70
CA LYS A 215 4.95 -8.52 -8.07
C LYS A 215 4.49 -9.25 -9.34
N ALA A 216 3.96 -8.51 -10.32
CA ALA A 216 3.70 -8.98 -11.68
C ALA A 216 5.01 -9.15 -12.48
N ASP A 217 5.99 -9.84 -11.88
CA ASP A 217 7.39 -9.86 -12.32
C ASP A 217 7.65 -10.87 -13.45
N ILE A 218 6.69 -11.74 -13.72
CA ILE A 218 6.76 -12.81 -14.74
C ILE A 218 5.47 -12.80 -15.59
N PRO A 219 5.51 -13.27 -16.85
CA PRO A 219 4.37 -13.26 -17.76
C PRO A 219 3.10 -13.90 -17.17
N GLU A 220 3.24 -14.98 -16.41
CA GLU A 220 2.12 -15.70 -15.77
C GLU A 220 1.41 -14.82 -14.75
N ARG A 221 2.16 -14.05 -13.95
CA ARG A 221 1.58 -13.12 -12.96
C ARG A 221 0.98 -11.89 -13.63
N GLU A 222 1.56 -11.42 -14.73
CA GLU A 222 0.95 -10.33 -15.51
C GLU A 222 -0.38 -10.77 -16.14
N ALA A 223 -0.44 -11.98 -16.69
CA ALA A 223 -1.68 -12.57 -17.19
C ALA A 223 -2.73 -12.73 -16.09
N ALA A 224 -2.32 -13.21 -14.91
CA ALA A 224 -3.20 -13.31 -13.74
C ALA A 224 -3.70 -11.93 -13.28
N ALA A 225 -2.83 -10.90 -13.29
CA ALA A 225 -3.23 -9.53 -12.99
C ALA A 225 -4.32 -9.03 -13.94
N LEU A 226 -4.18 -9.29 -15.25
CA LEU A 226 -5.20 -8.96 -16.24
C LEU A 226 -6.51 -9.72 -15.99
N ALA A 227 -6.45 -10.99 -15.59
CA ALA A 227 -7.63 -11.78 -15.22
C ALA A 227 -8.36 -11.17 -14.01
N ILE A 228 -7.62 -10.82 -12.94
CA ILE A 228 -8.17 -10.11 -11.76
C ILE A 228 -8.85 -8.80 -12.18
N CYS A 229 -8.26 -8.06 -13.12
CA CYS A 229 -8.85 -6.82 -13.61
C CYS A 229 -10.19 -7.06 -14.34
N LYS A 230 -10.23 -8.04 -15.23
CA LYS A 230 -11.46 -8.42 -15.95
C LYS A 230 -12.55 -8.95 -15.01
N PHE A 231 -12.17 -9.73 -14.00
CA PHE A 231 -13.11 -10.20 -12.97
C PHE A 231 -13.64 -9.05 -12.10
N SER A 232 -12.78 -8.08 -11.79
CA SER A 232 -13.18 -6.88 -11.05
C SER A 232 -14.18 -6.05 -11.84
N GLU A 233 -13.93 -5.82 -13.14
CA GLU A 233 -14.84 -5.07 -14.03
C GLU A 233 -16.26 -5.64 -14.05
N LYS A 234 -16.40 -6.97 -14.07
CA LYS A 234 -17.70 -7.65 -13.99
C LYS A 234 -18.42 -7.44 -12.65
N LYS A 235 -17.67 -7.22 -11.57
CA LYS A 235 -18.22 -7.07 -10.21
C LYS A 235 -18.55 -5.61 -9.88
N GLY A 236 -17.76 -4.66 -10.38
CA GLY A 236 -17.96 -3.23 -10.16
C GLY A 236 -16.74 -2.40 -10.54
N LYS A 237 -16.89 -1.07 -10.52
CA LYS A 237 -15.77 -0.17 -10.82
C LYS A 237 -14.78 -0.13 -9.65
N MET A 238 -13.56 -0.58 -9.88
CA MET A 238 -12.43 -0.48 -8.94
C MET A 238 -11.19 -0.04 -9.71
N LYS A 239 -10.49 0.98 -9.21
CA LYS A 239 -9.21 1.39 -9.79
C LYS A 239 -8.16 0.31 -9.48
N LEU A 240 -7.44 -0.11 -10.51
CA LEU A 240 -6.46 -1.20 -10.43
C LEU A 240 -5.16 -0.77 -11.08
N THR A 241 -4.08 -0.93 -10.34
CA THR A 241 -2.71 -0.73 -10.81
C THR A 241 -1.94 -2.03 -10.67
N VAL A 242 -1.22 -2.39 -11.72
CA VAL A 242 -0.33 -3.56 -11.74
C VAL A 242 1.11 -3.06 -11.67
N THR A 243 1.87 -3.61 -10.74
CA THR A 243 3.28 -3.26 -10.57
C THR A 243 4.15 -4.51 -10.58
N SER A 244 5.32 -4.36 -11.19
CA SER A 244 6.42 -5.31 -11.08
C SER A 244 7.66 -4.60 -10.57
N ARG A 245 8.61 -5.37 -10.03
CA ARG A 245 9.96 -4.89 -9.75
C ARG A 245 10.50 -4.20 -11.00
N GLU A 246 11.18 -3.08 -10.81
CA GLU A 246 11.99 -2.53 -11.90
C GLU A 246 13.00 -3.62 -12.25
N GLY A 247 12.89 -4.15 -13.46
CA GLY A 247 13.88 -5.07 -13.95
C GLY A 247 15.22 -4.38 -13.86
N GLN A 248 16.20 -5.04 -13.25
CA GLN A 248 17.50 -5.03 -13.88
C GLN A 248 17.21 -5.51 -15.30
N THR A 249 17.19 -4.57 -16.25
CA THR A 249 17.21 -4.90 -17.66
C THR A 249 18.33 -5.92 -17.79
N GLN A 250 18.00 -7.15 -18.21
CA GLN A 250 19.01 -8.09 -18.64
C GLN A 250 19.85 -7.32 -19.67
N LYS A 251 21.08 -7.01 -19.27
CA LYS A 251 22.12 -6.57 -20.19
C LYS A 251 22.49 -7.76 -21.07
#